data_AF-A0A6A3B7U9-F1
#
_entry.id   AF-A0A6A3B7U9-F1
#
_cell.length_a   1.000
_cell.length_b   1.000
_cell.length_c   1.000
_cell.angle_alpha   90.00
_cell.angle_beta   90.00
_cell.angle_gamma   90.00
#
_symmetry.space_group_name_H-M   'P 1'
#
loop_
_entity.id
_entity.type
_entity.pdbx_description
1 polymer ?
#
loop_
_entity_poly.entity_id
_entity_poly.type
_entity_poly.pdbx_seq_one_letter_code
_entity_poly.pdbx_strand_id
1 'polypeptide(L)'
;MVKQEEEEDDIVCLDESFFINDNYQLTTFTVGSHVLLLYCLQSASTDFDLTGQLVWPGAMLLNDFLSKNDELLQGCSMIELGSGVGITGMLCSRFCRQILLTDHNDEILRRNIQLNASAENPGFCAALEAEKLEWGNSDQITRILHRYPGEQLLKNRGRGHCKFILAYVSRAKMMDLMVIAEATRHGMLINEVAGTRSVVGNLEGVIFEITLC
;
A
#
# COMPACT_ATOMS: atom_id res chain seq x y z
N MET A 1 0.29 53.87 41.74
CA MET A 1 1.21 52.75 41.45
C MET A 1 0.40 51.47 41.53
N VAL A 2 -0.09 51.00 40.39
CA VAL A 2 -0.73 49.69 40.26
C VAL A 2 0.37 48.77 39.72
N LYS A 3 0.70 47.71 40.47
CA LYS A 3 1.61 46.67 39.99
C LYS A 3 0.89 45.91 38.88
N GLN A 4 1.44 45.94 37.67
CA GLN A 4 1.11 44.97 36.63
C GLN A 4 1.82 43.67 37.02
N GLU A 5 1.04 42.62 37.28
CA GLU A 5 1.53 41.26 37.28
C GLU A 5 1.66 40.85 35.80
N GLU A 6 2.89 40.55 35.38
CA GLU A 6 3.17 39.93 34.09
C GLU A 6 2.73 38.47 34.21
N GLU A 7 1.66 38.12 33.49
CA GLU A 7 1.28 36.71 33.27
C GLU A 7 2.36 36.09 32.37
N GLU A 8 3.21 35.25 32.94
CA GLU A 8 4.09 34.36 32.18
C GLU A 8 3.18 33.31 31.50
N ASP A 9 3.01 33.43 30.18
CA ASP A 9 2.38 32.41 29.37
C ASP A 9 3.22 31.11 29.45
N ASP A 10 2.76 30.15 30.25
CA ASP A 10 3.33 28.79 30.33
C ASP A 10 3.23 28.11 28.94
N ILE A 11 4.32 28.15 28.18
CA ILE A 11 4.43 27.41 26.91
C ILE A 11 4.49 25.92 27.24
N VAL A 12 3.36 25.22 27.09
CA VAL A 12 3.30 23.76 27.16
C VAL A 12 3.98 23.18 25.91
N CYS A 13 5.23 22.73 26.05
CA CYS A 13 5.90 21.95 25.03
C CYS A 13 5.26 20.55 24.96
N LEU A 14 4.35 20.37 24.00
CA LEU A 14 3.79 19.07 23.67
C LEU A 14 4.87 18.22 22.98
N ASP A 15 5.08 17.01 23.49
CA ASP A 15 5.98 16.03 22.89
C ASP A 15 5.44 15.55 21.53
N GLU A 16 6.33 15.08 20.65
CA GLU A 16 5.95 14.56 19.32
C GLU A 16 4.93 13.42 19.43
N SER A 17 4.99 12.61 20.50
CA SER A 17 4.01 11.55 20.77
C SER A 17 2.57 12.06 20.93
N PHE A 18 2.36 13.34 21.27
CA PHE A 18 1.02 13.92 21.39
C PHE A 18 0.27 13.99 20.05
N PHE A 19 1.01 14.06 18.93
CA PHE A 19 0.45 14.14 17.58
C PHE A 19 0.36 12.78 16.87
N ILE A 20 0.95 11.74 17.46
CA ILE A 20 0.96 10.38 16.90
C ILE A 20 -0.29 9.65 17.36
N ASN A 21 -1.14 9.27 16.39
CA ASN A 21 -2.24 8.35 16.65
C ASN A 21 -1.76 6.90 16.49
N ASP A 22 -1.55 6.22 17.60
CA ASP A 22 -1.18 4.80 17.66
C ASP A 22 -2.36 3.89 18.06
N ASN A 23 -3.59 4.42 18.03
CA ASN A 23 -4.81 3.70 18.41
C ASN A 23 -5.29 2.76 17.30
N TYR A 24 -4.43 1.82 16.91
CA TYR A 24 -4.76 0.80 15.93
C TYR A 24 -5.81 -0.15 16.47
N GLN A 25 -6.88 -0.32 15.69
CA GLN A 25 -7.96 -1.23 16.00
C GLN A 25 -7.88 -2.46 15.11
N LEU A 26 -8.07 -3.64 15.70
CA LEU A 26 -8.17 -4.87 14.95
C LEU A 26 -9.48 -4.85 14.15
N THR A 27 -9.36 -4.85 12.83
CA THR A 27 -10.48 -4.69 11.90
C THR A 27 -10.57 -5.91 10.98
N THR A 28 -11.79 -6.38 10.76
CA THR A 28 -12.09 -7.47 9.83
C THR A 28 -12.51 -6.89 8.49
N PHE A 29 -11.83 -7.29 7.42
CA PHE A 29 -12.16 -6.94 6.03
C PHE A 29 -12.61 -8.19 5.28
N THR A 30 -13.70 -8.06 4.53
CA THR A 30 -14.20 -9.11 3.64
C THR A 30 -14.01 -8.68 2.20
N VAL A 31 -13.23 -9.45 1.44
CA VAL A 31 -12.98 -9.23 0.01
C VAL A 31 -13.31 -10.53 -0.72
N GLY A 32 -14.41 -10.54 -1.48
CA GLY A 32 -14.92 -11.78 -2.06
C GLY A 32 -15.20 -12.83 -0.98
N SER A 33 -14.57 -14.01 -1.09
CA SER A 33 -14.63 -15.08 -0.09
C SER A 33 -13.54 -15.00 0.99
N HIS A 34 -12.66 -13.99 0.92
CA HIS A 34 -11.50 -13.85 1.81
C HIS A 34 -11.82 -12.93 2.98
N VAL A 35 -11.52 -13.43 4.19
CA VAL A 35 -11.59 -12.64 5.42
C VAL A 35 -10.18 -12.33 5.88
N LEU A 36 -9.88 -11.05 6.05
CA LEU A 36 -8.57 -10.52 6.45
C LEU A 36 -8.71 -9.79 7.79
N LEU A 37 -7.79 -10.03 8.72
CA LEU A 37 -7.70 -9.31 9.99
C LEU A 37 -6.43 -8.46 9.99
N LEU A 38 -6.60 -7.16 10.20
CA LEU A 38 -5.48 -6.21 10.27
C LEU A 38 -5.71 -5.18 11.38
N TYR A 39 -4.64 -4.80 12.05
CA TYR A 39 -4.57 -3.56 12.82
C TYR A 39 -4.48 -2.37 11.85
N CYS A 40 -5.41 -1.43 11.98
CA CYS A 40 -5.41 -0.16 11.24
C CYS A 40 -6.05 0.95 12.09
N LEU A 41 -5.74 2.20 11.76
CA LEU A 41 -6.49 3.33 12.32
C LEU A 41 -7.92 3.35 11.76
N GLN A 42 -8.82 4.04 12.44
CA GLN A 42 -10.23 4.15 12.05
C GLN A 42 -10.60 5.52 11.46
N SER A 43 -9.72 6.50 11.63
CA SER A 43 -9.92 7.85 11.12
C SER A 43 -8.59 8.45 10.68
N ALA A 44 -8.64 9.28 9.64
CA ALA A 44 -7.46 9.98 9.15
C ALA A 44 -6.99 10.98 10.21
N SER A 45 -5.68 11.00 10.43
CA SER A 45 -5.03 12.16 11.04
C SER A 45 -4.68 13.16 9.94
N THR A 46 -4.57 14.44 10.28
CA THR A 46 -4.03 15.47 9.38
C THR A 46 -2.51 15.36 9.22
N ASP A 47 -1.88 14.45 9.93
CA ASP A 47 -0.45 14.18 9.85
C ASP A 47 -0.12 13.35 8.60
N PHE A 48 0.78 13.88 7.77
CA PHE A 48 1.15 13.28 6.47
C PHE A 48 1.75 11.88 6.65
N ASP A 49 2.45 11.64 7.77
CA ASP A 49 3.13 10.37 8.07
C ASP A 49 2.18 9.25 8.53
N LEU A 50 0.94 9.59 8.89
CA LEU A 50 -0.05 8.63 9.42
C LEU A 50 -1.08 8.20 8.36
N THR A 51 -1.04 8.78 7.16
CA THR A 51 -2.00 8.43 6.09
C THR A 51 -1.90 6.95 5.68
N GLY A 52 -0.70 6.37 5.69
CA GLY A 52 -0.48 4.94 5.39
C GLY A 52 -1.09 3.97 6.41
N GLN A 53 -1.56 4.46 7.56
CA GLN A 53 -2.08 3.61 8.65
C GLN A 53 -3.59 3.33 8.54
N LEU A 54 -4.24 3.86 7.50
CA LEU A 54 -5.62 3.59 7.12
C LEU A 54 -5.69 2.65 5.91
N VAL A 55 -6.81 1.95 5.80
CA VAL A 55 -7.18 1.30 4.54
C VAL A 55 -7.89 2.29 3.64
N TRP A 56 -7.23 2.70 2.56
CA TRP A 56 -7.80 3.62 1.58
C TRP A 56 -8.75 2.93 0.61
N PRO A 57 -9.75 3.66 0.07
CA PRO A 57 -10.68 3.09 -0.91
C PRO A 57 -9.99 2.53 -2.17
N GLY A 58 -8.82 3.08 -2.56
CA GLY A 58 -8.01 2.54 -3.65
C GLY A 58 -7.47 1.13 -3.39
N ALA A 59 -7.08 0.83 -2.15
CA ALA A 59 -6.66 -0.52 -1.76
C ALA A 59 -7.83 -1.50 -1.80
N MET A 60 -9.02 -1.08 -1.38
CA MET A 60 -10.24 -1.90 -1.47
C MET A 60 -10.66 -2.15 -2.92
N LEU A 61 -10.56 -1.14 -3.78
CA LEU A 61 -10.78 -1.28 -5.22
C LEU A 61 -9.80 -2.30 -5.84
N LEU A 62 -8.51 -2.20 -5.49
CA LEU A 62 -7.49 -3.14 -5.95
C LEU A 62 -7.79 -4.57 -5.47
N ASN A 63 -8.18 -4.73 -4.22
CA ASN A 63 -8.48 -6.02 -3.62
C ASN A 63 -9.71 -6.69 -4.25
N ASP A 64 -10.78 -5.93 -4.51
CA ASP A 64 -11.94 -6.45 -5.22
C ASP A 64 -11.54 -6.97 -6.61
N PHE A 65 -10.73 -6.20 -7.35
CA PHE A 65 -10.20 -6.62 -8.65
C PHE A 65 -9.35 -7.89 -8.54
N LEU A 66 -8.35 -7.92 -7.66
CA LEU A 66 -7.43 -9.06 -7.54
C LEU A 66 -8.13 -10.33 -7.03
N SER A 67 -9.13 -10.21 -6.16
CA SER A 67 -9.91 -11.36 -5.69
C SER A 67 -10.74 -12.04 -6.77
N LYS A 68 -11.06 -11.32 -7.86
CA LYS A 68 -11.82 -11.82 -9.02
C LYS A 68 -10.91 -12.28 -10.16
N ASN A 69 -9.62 -11.98 -10.08
CA ASN A 69 -8.62 -12.25 -11.11
C ASN A 69 -7.38 -12.90 -10.46
N ASP A 70 -7.62 -13.86 -9.55
CA ASP A 70 -6.55 -14.48 -8.76
C ASP A 70 -5.55 -15.27 -9.62
N GLU A 71 -5.96 -15.68 -10.82
CA GLU A 71 -5.12 -16.35 -11.80
C GLU A 71 -3.94 -15.49 -12.25
N LEU A 72 -4.05 -14.16 -12.14
CA LEU A 72 -2.96 -13.23 -12.41
C LEU A 72 -1.82 -13.34 -11.38
N LEU A 73 -2.12 -13.90 -10.20
CA LEU A 73 -1.22 -13.94 -9.05
C LEU A 73 -0.64 -15.33 -8.78
N GLN A 74 -1.26 -16.38 -9.32
CA GLN A 74 -0.90 -17.77 -9.02
C GLN A 74 0.57 -18.06 -9.33
N GLY A 75 1.34 -18.36 -8.27
CA GLY A 75 2.77 -18.70 -8.37
C GLY A 75 3.70 -17.52 -8.68
N CYS A 76 3.17 -16.30 -8.79
CA CYS A 76 3.96 -15.08 -9.01
C CYS A 76 4.71 -14.66 -7.75
N SER A 77 5.78 -13.90 -7.95
CA SER A 77 6.41 -13.09 -6.90
C SER A 77 5.96 -11.64 -7.06
N MET A 78 5.61 -10.99 -5.96
CA MET A 78 5.05 -9.63 -5.97
C MET A 78 5.87 -8.70 -5.08
N ILE A 79 5.96 -7.43 -5.49
CA ILE A 79 6.31 -6.32 -4.60
C ILE A 79 5.15 -5.34 -4.57
N GLU A 80 4.77 -4.91 -3.38
CA GLU A 80 3.80 -3.84 -3.19
C GLU A 80 4.53 -2.57 -2.73
N LEU A 81 4.27 -1.46 -3.42
CA LEU A 81 4.85 -0.14 -3.13
C LEU A 81 3.79 0.73 -2.44
N GLY A 82 4.10 1.26 -1.26
CA GLY A 82 3.13 2.03 -0.47
C GLY A 82 2.04 1.13 0.10
N SER A 83 2.44 0.02 0.74
CA SER A 83 1.53 -1.01 1.27
C SER A 83 0.62 -0.50 2.39
N GLY A 84 0.96 0.61 3.06
CA GLY A 84 0.30 1.07 4.26
C GLY A 84 0.21 -0.04 5.31
N VAL A 85 -1.01 -0.38 5.74
CA VAL A 85 -1.24 -1.49 6.68
C VAL A 85 -1.07 -2.89 6.08
N GLY A 86 -0.92 -3.01 4.76
CA GLY A 86 -0.60 -4.25 4.04
C GLY A 86 -1.79 -5.08 3.57
N ILE A 87 -3.01 -4.52 3.54
CA ILE A 87 -4.23 -5.29 3.23
C ILE A 87 -4.18 -6.01 1.86
N THR A 88 -3.61 -5.38 0.83
CA THR A 88 -3.49 -5.98 -0.50
C THR A 88 -2.46 -7.09 -0.52
N GLY A 89 -1.27 -6.85 0.05
CA GLY A 89 -0.29 -7.89 0.32
C GLY A 89 -0.85 -9.14 1.01
N MET A 90 -1.66 -8.94 2.06
CA MET A 90 -2.31 -10.01 2.83
C MET A 90 -3.36 -10.80 2.04
N LEU A 91 -4.04 -10.15 1.10
CA LEU A 91 -4.92 -10.85 0.18
C LEU A 91 -4.09 -11.67 -0.81
N CYS A 92 -3.10 -11.04 -1.42
CA CYS A 92 -2.29 -11.64 -2.49
C CYS A 92 -1.44 -12.82 -2.00
N SER A 93 -1.07 -12.85 -0.71
CA SER A 93 -0.27 -13.93 -0.11
C SER A 93 -0.96 -15.30 -0.14
N ARG A 94 -2.26 -15.32 -0.43
CA ARG A 94 -3.06 -16.54 -0.63
C ARG A 94 -2.81 -17.21 -1.97
N PHE A 95 -2.31 -16.46 -2.95
CA PHE A 95 -2.17 -16.88 -4.34
C PHE A 95 -0.72 -16.84 -4.83
N CYS A 96 0.04 -15.84 -4.39
CA CYS A 96 1.44 -15.65 -4.76
C CYS A 96 2.36 -16.68 -4.08
N ARG A 97 3.56 -16.84 -4.63
CA ARG A 97 4.65 -17.64 -4.04
C ARG A 97 5.46 -16.84 -3.01
N GLN A 98 5.66 -15.55 -3.27
CA GLN A 98 6.46 -14.67 -2.44
C GLN A 98 5.99 -13.23 -2.60
N ILE A 99 5.95 -12.48 -1.51
CA ILE A 99 5.52 -11.09 -1.51
C ILE A 99 6.45 -10.26 -0.64
N LEU A 100 6.91 -9.14 -1.18
CA LEU A 100 7.59 -8.09 -0.44
C LEU A 100 6.67 -6.86 -0.33
N LEU A 101 6.27 -6.53 0.89
CA LEU A 101 5.51 -5.32 1.19
C LEU A 101 6.46 -4.19 1.54
N THR A 102 6.21 -2.99 1.01
CA THR A 102 7.09 -1.85 1.24
C THR A 102 6.32 -0.58 1.51
N ASP A 103 6.77 0.17 2.52
CA ASP A 103 6.19 1.45 2.91
C ASP A 103 7.23 2.33 3.61
N HIS A 104 6.95 3.62 3.79
CA HIS A 104 7.79 4.49 4.61
C HIS A 104 7.77 4.04 6.09
N ASN A 105 6.61 3.59 6.58
CA ASN A 105 6.44 3.05 7.94
C ASN A 105 6.10 1.55 7.86
N ASP A 106 7.08 0.71 8.17
CA ASP A 106 6.93 -0.75 8.14
C ASP A 106 6.57 -1.37 9.50
N GLU A 107 6.39 -0.59 10.57
CA GLU A 107 6.09 -1.12 11.91
C GLU A 107 4.72 -1.78 11.96
N ILE A 108 3.67 -1.07 11.52
CA ILE A 108 2.31 -1.61 11.47
C ILE A 108 2.20 -2.77 10.49
N LEU A 109 2.94 -2.67 9.38
CA LEU A 109 3.02 -3.69 8.35
C LEU A 109 3.58 -4.99 8.92
N ARG A 110 4.71 -4.94 9.62
CA ARG A 110 5.32 -6.09 10.32
C ARG A 110 4.40 -6.66 11.39
N ARG A 111 3.73 -5.80 12.17
CA ARG A 111 2.74 -6.24 13.18
C ARG A 111 1.59 -7.02 12.55
N ASN A 112 1.07 -6.56 11.42
CA ASN A 112 0.02 -7.26 10.68
C ASN A 112 0.51 -8.57 10.06
N ILE A 113 1.75 -8.63 9.57
CA ILE A 113 2.37 -9.88 9.09
C ILE A 113 2.45 -10.89 10.23
N GLN A 114 2.92 -10.48 11.40
CA GLN A 114 3.03 -11.37 12.56
C GLN A 114 1.67 -11.88 13.04
N LEU A 115 0.66 -11.00 13.11
CA LEU A 115 -0.71 -11.36 13.44
C LEU A 115 -1.20 -12.50 12.54
N ASN A 116 -0.97 -12.40 11.24
CA ASN A 116 -1.44 -13.37 10.26
C ASN A 116 -0.53 -14.59 10.09
N ALA A 117 0.73 -14.53 10.54
CA ALA A 117 1.66 -15.66 10.58
C ALA A 117 1.42 -16.61 11.77
N SER A 118 0.92 -16.07 12.88
CA SER A 118 0.73 -16.79 14.15
C SER A 118 -0.56 -17.60 14.24
N ALA A 119 -1.44 -17.48 13.25
CA ALA A 119 -2.61 -18.32 13.13
C ALA A 119 -2.27 -19.52 12.26
N GLU A 120 -2.64 -20.73 12.68
CA GLU A 120 -2.75 -21.92 11.84
C GLU A 120 -3.79 -21.69 10.74
N ASN A 121 -3.53 -20.73 9.85
CA ASN A 121 -4.37 -20.31 8.77
C ASN A 121 -3.79 -20.97 7.51
N PRO A 122 -4.28 -22.15 7.09
CA PRO A 122 -3.75 -22.88 5.93
C PRO A 122 -3.90 -22.12 4.60
N GLY A 123 -4.40 -20.88 4.62
CA GLY A 123 -4.61 -20.03 3.45
C GLY A 123 -3.41 -19.17 3.03
N PHE A 124 -2.30 -19.13 3.77
CA PHE A 124 -1.09 -18.42 3.32
C PHE A 124 -0.19 -19.36 2.53
N CYS A 125 -0.04 -19.09 1.23
CA CYS A 125 0.81 -19.86 0.32
C CYS A 125 2.17 -19.18 0.08
N ALA A 126 2.29 -17.89 0.42
CA ALA A 126 3.46 -17.07 0.12
C ALA A 126 4.39 -16.87 1.32
N ALA A 127 5.70 -16.78 1.06
CA ALA A 127 6.61 -16.07 1.96
C ALA A 127 6.29 -14.57 1.92
N LEU A 128 5.82 -14.00 3.04
CA LEU A 128 5.40 -12.61 3.16
C LEU A 128 6.38 -11.83 4.03
N GLU A 129 7.04 -10.83 3.44
CA GLU A 129 8.05 -10.01 4.10
C GLU A 129 7.71 -8.52 4.00
N ALA A 130 8.30 -7.72 4.89
CA ALA A 130 8.16 -6.26 4.88
C ALA A 130 9.53 -5.58 4.95
N GLU A 131 9.68 -4.46 4.23
CA GLU A 131 10.85 -3.59 4.25
C GLU A 131 10.45 -2.11 4.18
N LYS A 132 11.21 -1.26 4.87
CA LYS A 132 11.07 0.19 4.73
C LYS A 132 11.56 0.64 3.35
N LEU A 133 10.69 1.34 2.61
CA LEU A 133 11.00 1.97 1.32
C LEU A 133 10.32 3.32 1.17
N GLU A 134 11.12 4.38 1.23
CA GLU A 134 10.79 5.72 0.82
C GLU A 134 11.10 5.88 -0.67
N TRP A 135 10.14 6.42 -1.42
CA TRP A 135 10.27 6.52 -2.87
C TRP A 135 11.44 7.43 -3.26
N GLY A 136 12.27 6.96 -4.19
CA GLY A 136 13.49 7.67 -4.60
C GLY A 136 14.69 7.47 -3.69
N ASN A 137 14.55 6.81 -2.54
CA ASN A 137 15.68 6.52 -1.65
C ASN A 137 16.58 5.42 -2.25
N SER A 138 17.68 5.84 -2.87
CA SER A 138 18.59 4.97 -3.62
C SER A 138 19.27 3.90 -2.74
N ASP A 139 19.55 4.22 -1.48
CA ASP A 139 20.19 3.29 -0.55
C ASP A 139 19.23 2.16 -0.15
N GLN A 140 17.97 2.50 0.15
CA GLN A 140 16.92 1.52 0.46
C GLN A 140 16.64 0.62 -0.76
N ILE A 141 16.52 1.22 -1.95
CA ILE A 141 16.36 0.46 -3.21
C ILE A 141 17.53 -0.50 -3.41
N THR A 142 18.77 -0.04 -3.22
CA THR A 142 19.97 -0.88 -3.40
C THR A 142 20.00 -2.04 -2.40
N ARG A 143 19.64 -1.79 -1.14
CA ARG A 143 19.55 -2.85 -0.11
C ARG A 143 18.49 -3.89 -0.47
N ILE A 144 17.30 -3.47 -0.88
CA ILE A 144 16.22 -4.37 -1.31
C ILE A 144 16.68 -5.20 -2.52
N LEU A 145 17.28 -4.57 -3.54
CA LEU A 145 17.77 -5.28 -4.71
C LEU A 145 18.91 -6.28 -4.40
N HIS A 146 19.70 -6.02 -3.36
CA HIS A 146 20.75 -6.94 -2.90
C HIS A 146 20.16 -8.13 -2.11
N ARG A 147 19.20 -7.87 -1.22
CA ARG A 147 18.54 -8.88 -0.38
C ARG A 147 17.60 -9.78 -1.18
N TYR A 148 16.95 -9.20 -2.17
CA TYR A 148 15.99 -9.86 -3.06
C TYR A 148 16.51 -9.75 -4.51
N PRO A 149 17.57 -10.49 -4.87
CA PRO A 149 18.19 -10.40 -6.19
C PRO A 149 17.13 -10.63 -7.26
N GLY A 150 17.11 -9.74 -8.25
CA GLY A 150 15.98 -9.54 -9.16
C GLY A 150 15.52 -10.77 -9.96
N GLU A 151 16.26 -11.89 -9.96
CA GLU A 151 15.74 -13.19 -10.43
C GLU A 151 14.47 -13.61 -9.69
N GLN A 152 14.26 -13.11 -8.46
CA GLN A 152 13.06 -13.34 -7.66
C GLN A 152 11.98 -12.26 -7.79
N LEU A 153 12.29 -11.05 -8.29
CA LEU A 153 11.35 -9.92 -8.23
C LEU A 153 11.25 -9.05 -9.49
N LEU A 154 12.36 -8.66 -10.16
CA LEU A 154 12.30 -7.67 -11.27
C LEU A 154 13.35 -7.81 -12.39
N LYS A 155 14.47 -8.51 -12.19
CA LYS A 155 15.56 -8.61 -13.16
C LYS A 155 15.78 -10.07 -13.56
N ASN A 156 15.19 -10.47 -14.69
CA ASN A 156 15.73 -11.46 -15.66
C ASN A 156 14.66 -12.12 -16.55
N ARG A 157 13.38 -11.82 -16.34
CA ARG A 157 12.39 -12.17 -17.36
C ARG A 157 12.36 -11.00 -18.34
N GLY A 158 12.72 -11.22 -19.61
CA GLY A 158 12.80 -10.18 -20.64
C GLY A 158 11.55 -9.30 -20.79
N ARG A 159 11.58 -8.35 -21.73
CA ARG A 159 10.41 -7.52 -22.09
C ARG A 159 9.12 -8.36 -22.15
N GLY A 160 8.09 -7.94 -21.42
CA GLY A 160 6.76 -8.59 -21.40
C GLY A 160 6.46 -9.59 -20.27
N HIS A 161 7.37 -9.79 -19.30
CA HIS A 161 7.15 -10.76 -18.22
C HIS A 161 6.87 -10.16 -16.82
N CYS A 162 6.98 -8.84 -16.67
CA CYS A 162 6.61 -8.13 -15.46
C CYS A 162 5.41 -7.22 -15.77
N LYS A 163 4.38 -7.31 -14.92
CA LYS A 163 3.15 -6.54 -15.03
C LYS A 163 2.99 -5.73 -13.75
N PHE A 164 2.64 -4.46 -13.89
CA PHE A 164 2.30 -3.58 -12.79
C PHE A 164 0.79 -3.35 -12.82
N ILE A 165 0.15 -3.45 -11.66
CA ILE A 165 -1.29 -3.22 -11.49
C ILE A 165 -1.43 -2.03 -10.55
N LEU A 166 -2.13 -0.99 -11.00
CA LEU A 166 -2.32 0.24 -10.23
C LEU A 166 -3.81 0.50 -10.07
N ALA A 167 -4.31 0.51 -8.83
CA ALA A 167 -5.61 1.11 -8.54
C ALA A 167 -5.46 2.61 -8.38
N TYR A 168 -6.26 3.37 -9.12
CA TYR A 168 -6.25 4.82 -9.11
C TYR A 168 -7.63 5.34 -8.76
N VAL A 169 -7.73 6.19 -7.73
CA VAL A 169 -8.96 6.89 -7.37
C VAL A 169 -8.83 8.35 -7.81
N SER A 170 -9.55 8.69 -8.86
CA SER A 170 -9.54 9.99 -9.49
C SER A 170 -10.26 11.02 -8.63
N ARG A 171 -9.58 12.14 -8.38
CA ARG A 171 -10.22 13.34 -7.82
C ARG A 171 -10.88 14.21 -8.88
N ALA A 172 -10.48 14.06 -10.15
CA ALA A 172 -11.02 14.78 -11.30
C ALA A 172 -10.55 14.11 -12.60
N LYS A 173 -11.42 14.04 -13.62
CA LYS A 173 -11.09 13.41 -14.93
C LYS A 173 -9.81 13.92 -15.60
N MET A 174 -9.43 15.19 -15.37
CA MET A 174 -8.18 15.76 -15.88
C MET A 174 -6.94 15.04 -15.32
N MET A 175 -7.03 14.53 -14.09
CA MET A 175 -5.92 13.84 -13.42
C MET A 175 -5.65 12.46 -14.02
N ASP A 176 -6.68 11.77 -14.55
CA ASP A 176 -6.53 10.47 -15.21
C ASP A 176 -5.56 10.58 -16.39
N LEU A 177 -5.69 11.64 -17.19
CA LEU A 177 -4.81 11.92 -18.33
C LEU A 177 -3.36 12.16 -17.90
N MET A 178 -3.14 12.74 -16.71
CA MET A 178 -1.78 13.00 -16.22
C MET A 178 -1.06 11.70 -15.85
N VAL A 179 -1.75 10.73 -15.24
CA VAL A 179 -1.18 9.42 -14.92
C VAL A 179 -0.75 8.70 -16.19
N ILE A 180 -1.62 8.72 -17.21
CA ILE A 180 -1.34 8.10 -18.52
C ILE A 180 -0.18 8.80 -19.21
N ALA A 181 -0.19 10.14 -19.24
CA ALA A 181 0.85 10.94 -19.88
C ALA A 181 2.22 10.71 -19.22
N GLU A 182 2.26 10.64 -17.89
CA GLU A 182 3.50 10.43 -17.14
C GLU A 182 4.09 9.03 -17.37
N ALA A 183 3.26 7.98 -17.31
CA ALA A 183 3.69 6.63 -17.64
C ALA A 183 4.22 6.53 -19.09
N THR A 184 3.51 7.14 -20.04
CA THR A 184 3.91 7.19 -21.46
C THR A 184 5.24 7.94 -21.64
N ARG A 185 5.44 9.06 -20.93
CA ARG A 185 6.69 9.84 -20.94
C ARG A 185 7.90 9.01 -20.50
N HIS A 186 7.67 8.02 -19.64
CA HIS A 186 8.68 7.07 -19.17
C HIS A 186 8.76 5.77 -19.99
N GLY A 187 8.11 5.72 -21.16
CA GLY A 187 8.17 4.57 -22.07
C GLY A 187 7.39 3.35 -21.56
N MET A 188 6.46 3.55 -20.63
CA MET A 188 5.58 2.48 -20.14
C MET A 188 4.31 2.43 -20.99
N LEU A 189 3.84 1.23 -21.31
CA LEU A 189 2.51 1.03 -21.88
C LEU A 189 1.52 0.90 -20.73
N ILE A 190 0.57 1.83 -20.65
CA ILE A 190 -0.48 1.89 -19.62
C ILE A 190 -1.85 1.78 -20.27
N ASN A 191 -2.70 0.91 -19.74
CA ASN A 191 -4.08 0.73 -20.22
C ASN A 191 -5.05 0.63 -19.04
N GLU A 192 -6.22 1.25 -19.17
CA GLU A 192 -7.34 0.96 -18.28
C GLU A 192 -7.81 -0.48 -18.49
N VAL A 193 -7.98 -1.23 -17.40
CA VAL A 193 -8.57 -2.56 -17.46
C VAL A 193 -10.08 -2.41 -17.68
N ALA A 194 -10.58 -2.95 -18.78
CA ALA A 194 -11.97 -2.81 -19.18
C ALA A 194 -12.94 -3.25 -18.09
N GLY A 195 -13.97 -2.45 -17.84
CA GLY A 195 -15.01 -2.76 -16.84
C GLY A 195 -14.63 -2.49 -15.38
N THR A 196 -13.42 -1.98 -15.10
CA THR A 196 -12.99 -1.69 -13.72
C THR A 196 -13.35 -0.29 -13.23
N ARG A 197 -13.70 0.62 -14.15
CA ARG A 197 -14.13 1.98 -13.79
C ARG A 197 -15.42 1.92 -12.95
N SER A 198 -15.38 2.43 -11.73
CA SER A 198 -16.46 2.33 -10.76
C SER A 198 -16.50 3.52 -9.80
N VAL A 199 -17.65 3.72 -9.15
CA VAL A 199 -17.81 4.78 -8.14
C VAL A 199 -17.21 4.31 -6.82
N VAL A 200 -16.30 5.12 -6.25
CA VAL A 200 -15.62 4.86 -4.99
C VAL A 200 -15.90 6.03 -4.04
N GLY A 201 -16.91 5.87 -3.18
CA GLY A 201 -17.44 6.98 -2.37
C GLY A 201 -18.07 8.06 -3.26
N ASN A 202 -17.53 9.28 -3.21
CA ASN A 202 -17.91 10.39 -4.10
C ASN A 202 -16.93 10.59 -5.27
N LEU A 203 -15.97 9.67 -5.44
CA LEU A 203 -14.93 9.71 -6.47
C LEU A 203 -15.13 8.58 -7.49
N GLU A 204 -14.30 8.57 -8.52
CA GLU A 204 -14.26 7.50 -9.52
C GLU A 204 -12.94 6.73 -9.40
N GLY A 205 -13.02 5.40 -9.35
CA GLY A 205 -11.86 4.51 -9.29
C GLY A 205 -11.69 3.75 -10.60
N VAL A 206 -10.45 3.42 -10.95
CA VAL A 206 -10.11 2.60 -12.13
C VAL A 206 -8.87 1.75 -11.84
N ILE A 207 -8.77 0.58 -12.47
CA ILE A 207 -7.55 -0.23 -12.46
C ILE A 207 -6.78 0.00 -13.76
N PHE A 208 -5.49 0.30 -13.64
CA PHE A 208 -4.54 0.35 -14.74
C PHE A 208 -3.64 -0.88 -14.74
N GLU A 209 -3.42 -1.42 -15.93
CA GLU A 209 -2.37 -2.38 -16.21
C GLU A 209 -1.22 -1.65 -16.92
N ILE A 210 0.00 -1.82 -16.40
CA ILE A 210 1.19 -1.15 -16.92
C ILE A 210 2.27 -2.20 -17.23
N THR A 211 2.94 -2.05 -18.37
CA THR A 211 4.04 -2.91 -18.81
C THR A 211 5.22 -2.07 -19.29
N LEU A 212 6.43 -2.62 -19.15
CA LEU A 212 7.67 -1.99 -19.62
C LEU A 212 7.95 -2.40 -21.08
N CYS A 213 8.13 -1.41 -21.96
CA CYS A 213 8.35 -1.60 -23.40
C CYS A 213 9.79 -1.97 -23.79
#